data_AF-A0A7L0TK48-F1
#
_entry.id   AF-A0A7L0TK48-F1
#
_cell.length_a   1.000
_cell.length_b   1.000
_cell.length_c   1.000
_cell.angle_alpha   90.00
_cell.angle_beta   90.00
_cell.angle_gamma   90.00
#
_symmetry.space_group_name_H-M   'P 1'
#
loop_
_entity.id
_entity.type
_entity.pdbx_description
1 polymer ?
#
loop_
_entity_poly.entity_id
_entity_poly.type
_entity_poly.pdbx_seq_one_letter_code
_entity_poly.pdbx_strand_id
1 'polypeptide(L)'
;GLEGEPLLQELARRYVAAMDDMEGRKPGPTSILGEWGPRVWGESGGVRGSHVPGPLGTSQLRPGEPEGYRIPFNPTGTGCGAAMRSLAIGLRYPHAWELPTLIRVSIESGRMTHHHPTGYLGALAVALFGALGAR
;
A
#
# COMPACT_ATOMS: atom_id res chain seq x y z
N GLY A 1 -4.44 21.95 5.08
CA GLY A 1 -4.88 20.55 4.82
C GLY A 1 -4.69 19.74 6.10
N LEU A 2 -5.11 18.48 6.13
CA LEU A 2 -4.81 17.58 7.26
C LEU A 2 -3.32 17.22 7.28
N GLU A 3 -2.79 16.94 8.47
CA GLU A 3 -1.40 16.55 8.70
C GLU A 3 -1.30 15.45 9.76
N GLY A 4 -0.16 14.77 9.81
CA GLY A 4 0.12 13.76 10.84
C GLY A 4 -0.93 12.66 10.89
N GLU A 5 -1.40 12.38 12.10
CA GLU A 5 -2.34 11.29 12.40
C GLU A 5 -3.72 11.47 11.70
N PRO A 6 -4.38 12.63 11.79
CA PRO A 6 -5.60 12.91 11.02
C PRO A 6 -5.49 12.65 9.51
N LEU A 7 -4.33 12.96 8.91
CA LEU A 7 -4.09 12.69 7.49
C LEU A 7 -4.07 11.18 7.19
N LEU A 8 -3.40 10.39 8.03
CA LEU A 8 -3.29 8.95 7.85
C LEU A 8 -4.66 8.26 8.01
N GLN A 9 -5.46 8.72 8.97
CA GLN A 9 -6.81 8.21 9.16
C GLN A 9 -7.73 8.54 7.99
N GLU A 10 -7.69 9.78 7.48
CA GLU A 10 -8.45 10.14 6.29
C GLU A 10 -7.98 9.35 5.07
N LEU A 11 -6.67 9.11 4.92
CA LEU A 11 -6.14 8.28 3.83
C LEU A 11 -6.67 6.85 3.90
N ALA A 12 -6.69 6.23 5.08
CA ALA A 12 -7.27 4.89 5.25
C ALA A 12 -8.76 4.86 4.95
N ARG A 13 -9.51 5.88 5.38
CA ARG A 13 -10.94 6.02 5.07
C ARG A 13 -11.18 6.10 3.58
N ARG A 14 -10.36 6.88 2.85
CA ARG A 14 -10.43 7.00 1.39
C ARG A 14 -10.01 5.72 0.68
N TYR A 15 -9.03 4.99 1.20
CA TYR A 15 -8.66 3.68 0.66
C TYR A 15 -9.79 2.67 0.76
N VAL A 16 -10.44 2.56 1.91
CA VAL A 16 -11.59 1.67 2.09
C VAL A 16 -12.72 2.07 1.14
N ALA A 17 -13.11 3.34 1.13
CA ALA A 17 -14.18 3.83 0.26
C ALA A 17 -13.88 3.66 -1.24
N ALA A 18 -12.61 3.79 -1.66
CA ALA A 18 -12.23 3.59 -3.06
C ALA A 18 -12.44 2.14 -3.52
N MET A 19 -12.35 1.15 -2.62
CA MET A 19 -12.56 -0.25 -2.97
C MET A 19 -14.01 -0.58 -3.35
N ASP A 20 -14.98 0.21 -2.87
CA ASP A 20 -16.41 0.03 -3.14
C ASP A 20 -16.74 0.25 -4.63
N ASP A 21 -15.97 1.09 -5.32
CA ASP A 21 -16.16 1.42 -6.74
C ASP A 21 -15.26 0.57 -7.68
N MET A 22 -14.38 -0.27 -7.15
CA MET A 22 -13.37 -0.95 -7.97
C MET A 22 -13.80 -2.30 -8.59
N GLU A 23 -15.08 -2.67 -8.56
CA GLU A 23 -15.55 -3.94 -9.14
C GLU A 23 -15.16 -4.09 -10.62
N GLY A 24 -14.57 -5.23 -10.98
CA GLY A 24 -14.01 -5.48 -12.33
C GLY A 24 -12.77 -4.65 -12.71
N ARG A 25 -12.38 -3.65 -11.91
CA ARG A 25 -11.21 -2.78 -12.12
C ARG A 25 -10.11 -2.97 -11.08
N LYS A 26 -10.29 -3.91 -10.14
CA LYS A 26 -9.31 -4.14 -9.08
C LYS A 26 -7.96 -4.58 -9.70
N PRO A 27 -6.81 -4.01 -9.27
CA PRO A 27 -5.49 -4.42 -9.74
C PRO A 27 -5.24 -5.92 -9.60
N GLY A 28 -4.21 -6.45 -10.26
CA GLY A 28 -3.87 -7.87 -10.14
C GLY A 28 -3.63 -8.31 -8.68
N PRO A 29 -3.71 -9.61 -8.37
CA PRO A 29 -3.56 -10.14 -7.02
C PRO A 29 -2.26 -9.69 -6.33
N THR A 30 -1.15 -9.60 -7.05
CA THR A 30 0.14 -9.09 -6.54
C THR A 30 0.08 -7.63 -6.09
N SER A 31 -0.80 -6.81 -6.69
CA SER A 31 -1.00 -5.40 -6.35
C SER A 31 -2.00 -5.20 -5.22
N ILE A 32 -2.95 -6.12 -5.02
CA ILE A 32 -3.98 -6.07 -3.97
C ILE A 32 -3.54 -6.82 -2.72
N LEU A 33 -3.07 -8.05 -2.89
CA LEU A 33 -2.75 -9.00 -1.84
C LEU A 33 -1.31 -8.84 -1.36
N GLY A 34 -0.46 -8.22 -2.19
CA GLY A 34 0.96 -8.06 -1.90
C GLY A 34 1.76 -9.36 -2.00
N GLU A 35 1.15 -10.50 -2.33
CA GLU A 35 1.78 -11.82 -2.35
C GLU A 35 2.34 -12.20 -3.73
N TRP A 36 3.50 -12.86 -3.74
CA TRP A 36 3.95 -13.72 -4.83
C TRP A 36 3.43 -15.15 -4.60
N GLY A 37 2.15 -15.38 -4.87
CA GLY A 37 1.59 -16.74 -4.98
C GLY A 37 1.90 -17.34 -6.36
N PRO A 38 1.98 -18.68 -6.51
CA PRO A 38 2.17 -19.29 -7.82
C PRO A 38 1.09 -18.81 -8.79
N ARG A 39 1.54 -18.28 -9.92
CA ARG A 39 0.68 -17.94 -11.06
C ARG A 39 -0.13 -19.18 -11.45
N VAL A 40 -1.43 -19.22 -11.15
CA VAL A 40 -2.36 -20.09 -11.87
C VAL A 40 -2.65 -19.44 -13.23
N TRP A 41 -1.65 -19.44 -14.09
CA TRP A 41 -1.89 -19.57 -15.52
C TRP A 41 -2.07 -21.06 -15.75
N GLY A 42 -3.22 -21.45 -16.30
CA GLY A 42 -3.66 -22.84 -16.30
C GLY A 42 -2.59 -23.80 -16.79
N GLU A 43 -2.13 -24.67 -15.91
CA GLU A 43 -1.46 -25.91 -16.28
C GLU A 43 -1.42 -26.87 -15.07
N SER A 44 -1.69 -28.11 -15.41
CA SER A 44 -1.84 -29.30 -14.60
C SER A 44 -0.78 -29.52 -13.51
N GLY A 45 -1.23 -29.74 -12.27
CA GLY A 45 -0.58 -30.65 -11.31
C GLY A 45 0.59 -30.09 -10.47
N GLY A 46 0.33 -29.86 -9.18
CA GLY A 46 1.38 -29.73 -8.17
C GLY A 46 0.90 -29.08 -6.87
N VAL A 47 0.53 -29.90 -5.88
CA VAL A 47 0.12 -29.43 -4.54
C VAL A 47 1.33 -28.95 -3.74
N ARG A 48 1.35 -27.68 -3.32
CA ARG A 48 2.14 -27.20 -2.17
C ARG A 48 1.48 -25.98 -1.52
N GLY A 49 1.09 -26.13 -0.26
CA GLY A 49 0.77 -25.05 0.68
C GLY A 49 -0.67 -24.56 0.65
N SER A 50 -1.52 -25.11 1.51
CA SER A 50 -2.83 -24.55 1.85
C SER A 50 -2.65 -23.29 2.70
N HIS A 51 -2.35 -22.14 2.07
CA HIS A 51 -2.57 -20.86 2.72
C HIS A 51 -3.94 -20.34 2.27
N VAL A 52 -4.90 -20.36 3.19
CA VAL A 52 -6.18 -19.69 3.00
C VAL A 52 -5.88 -18.19 2.91
N PRO A 53 -6.30 -17.44 1.87
CA PRO A 53 -6.08 -16.01 1.84
C PRO A 53 -6.86 -15.40 3.01
N GLY A 54 -6.16 -14.94 4.04
CA GLY A 54 -6.75 -14.07 5.05
C GLY A 54 -7.22 -12.75 4.41
N PRO A 55 -7.96 -11.89 5.14
CA PRO A 55 -8.20 -10.53 4.66
C PRO A 55 -6.84 -9.86 4.40
N LEU A 56 -6.59 -9.42 3.17
CA LEU A 56 -5.35 -8.78 2.75
C LEU A 56 -5.60 -7.34 2.29
N GLY A 57 -4.59 -6.50 2.44
CA GLY A 57 -4.65 -5.10 2.01
C GLY A 57 -5.69 -4.28 2.79
N THR A 58 -6.47 -3.49 2.05
CA THR A 58 -7.42 -2.50 2.59
C THR A 58 -8.56 -3.10 3.42
N SER A 59 -8.85 -4.40 3.25
CA SER A 59 -9.89 -5.11 4.02
C SER A 59 -9.59 -5.24 5.52
N GLN A 60 -8.33 -5.03 5.93
CA GLN A 60 -7.91 -5.04 7.33
C GLN A 60 -7.94 -3.66 7.99
N LEU A 61 -8.17 -2.59 7.22
CA LEU A 61 -8.24 -1.22 7.73
C LEU A 61 -9.55 -1.01 8.49
N ARG A 62 -9.47 -0.27 9.60
CA ARG A 62 -10.59 0.11 10.46
C ARG A 62 -10.61 1.62 10.66
N PRO A 63 -10.88 2.43 9.62
CA PRO A 63 -10.76 3.89 9.69
C PRO A 63 -11.68 4.58 10.72
N GLY A 64 -12.67 3.87 11.27
CA GLY A 64 -13.50 4.34 12.38
C GLY A 64 -12.87 4.21 13.77
N GLU A 65 -11.74 3.52 13.89
CA GLU A 65 -11.01 3.28 15.15
C GLU A 65 -9.70 4.09 15.18
N PRO A 66 -9.26 4.58 16.35
CA PRO A 66 -7.92 5.16 16.51
C PRO A 66 -6.83 4.19 16.04
N GLU A 67 -5.84 4.67 15.30
CA GLU A 67 -4.78 3.85 14.69
C GLU A 67 -5.27 2.76 13.71
N GLY A 68 -6.55 2.78 13.32
CA GLY A 68 -7.16 1.78 12.44
C GLY A 68 -6.67 1.81 10.99
N TYR A 69 -5.77 2.72 10.65
CA TYR A 69 -5.00 2.69 9.41
C TYR A 69 -3.84 1.67 9.43
N ARG A 70 -3.52 1.08 10.58
CA ARG A 70 -2.45 0.08 10.71
C ARG A 70 -3.00 -1.33 10.56
N ILE A 71 -2.21 -2.18 9.88
CA ILE A 71 -2.47 -3.60 9.71
C ILE A 71 -1.28 -4.40 10.29
N PRO A 72 -1.44 -5.70 10.64
CA PRO A 72 -0.33 -6.55 11.06
C PRO A 72 0.74 -6.69 9.97
N PHE A 73 1.97 -7.03 10.38
CA PHE A 73 3.03 -7.40 9.45
C PHE A 73 2.61 -8.61 8.60
N ASN A 74 2.92 -8.57 7.31
CA ASN A 74 2.67 -9.69 6.40
C ASN A 74 3.98 -10.14 5.74
N PRO A 75 4.51 -11.35 6.04
CA PRO A 75 5.75 -11.86 5.44
C PRO A 75 5.69 -11.99 3.92
N THR A 76 4.50 -12.16 3.34
CA THR A 76 4.32 -12.27 1.89
C THR A 76 4.04 -10.94 1.22
N GLY A 77 3.81 -9.84 1.96
CA GLY A 77 3.36 -8.51 1.50
C GLY A 77 4.40 -7.69 0.70
N THR A 78 5.14 -8.34 -0.19
CA THR A 78 6.30 -7.86 -0.96
C THR A 78 5.94 -7.23 -2.31
N GLY A 79 4.67 -7.24 -2.71
CA GLY A 79 4.19 -6.74 -4.00
C GLY A 79 4.43 -5.26 -4.25
N CYS A 80 4.34 -4.84 -5.52
CA CYS A 80 4.59 -3.45 -5.94
C CYS A 80 3.39 -2.50 -5.72
N GLY A 81 2.28 -2.99 -5.15
CA GLY A 81 1.05 -2.21 -5.00
C GLY A 81 1.24 -0.94 -4.19
N ALA A 82 2.13 -0.96 -3.18
CA ALA A 82 2.53 0.21 -2.41
C ALA A 82 3.32 1.24 -3.23
N ALA A 83 4.23 0.76 -4.10
CA ALA A 83 5.06 1.62 -4.94
C ALA A 83 4.23 2.32 -6.02
N MET A 84 3.40 1.57 -6.75
CA MET A 84 2.71 2.06 -7.95
C MET A 84 1.77 3.26 -7.71
N ARG A 85 1.33 3.49 -6.48
CA ARG A 85 0.42 4.58 -6.10
C ARG A 85 1.10 5.77 -5.39
N SER A 86 2.40 5.69 -5.15
CA SER A 86 3.10 6.64 -4.26
C SER A 86 3.71 7.84 -4.97
N LEU A 87 3.66 7.91 -6.31
CA LEU A 87 4.24 9.03 -7.08
C LEU A 87 3.61 10.38 -6.67
N ALA A 88 2.29 10.41 -6.48
CA ALA A 88 1.56 11.62 -6.10
C ALA A 88 2.01 12.19 -4.74
N ILE A 89 2.54 11.35 -3.83
CA ILE A 89 3.12 11.81 -2.56
C ILE A 89 4.38 12.65 -2.82
N GLY A 90 5.22 12.21 -3.77
CA GLY A 90 6.41 12.95 -4.19
C GLY A 90 6.08 14.31 -4.80
N LEU A 91 5.06 14.36 -5.67
CA LEU A 91 4.58 15.61 -6.25
C LEU A 91 3.96 16.55 -5.21
N ARG A 92 3.40 16.00 -4.12
CA ARG A 92 2.79 16.79 -3.04
C ARG A 92 3.84 17.40 -2.10
N TYR A 93 4.97 16.73 -1.89
CA TYR A 93 6.03 17.13 -0.96
C TYR A 93 7.40 17.24 -1.67
N PRO A 94 7.57 18.11 -2.68
CA PRO A 94 8.77 18.14 -3.52
C PRO A 94 9.99 18.76 -2.83
N HIS A 95 9.80 19.59 -1.80
CA HIS A 95 10.88 20.39 -1.23
C HIS A 95 11.73 19.62 -0.21
N ALA A 96 13.00 19.98 -0.09
CA ALA A 96 13.95 19.26 0.78
C ALA A 96 13.57 19.33 2.26
N TRP A 97 12.97 20.44 2.69
CA TRP A 97 12.48 20.62 4.06
C TRP A 97 11.24 19.77 4.38
N GLU A 98 10.53 19.26 3.37
CA GLU A 98 9.38 18.36 3.51
C GLU A 98 9.79 16.88 3.56
N LEU A 99 11.08 16.57 3.41
CA LEU A 99 11.59 15.19 3.37
C LEU A 99 11.11 14.32 4.55
N PRO A 100 11.07 14.81 5.80
CA PRO A 100 10.51 14.03 6.92
C PRO A 100 9.04 13.64 6.70
N THR A 101 8.22 14.57 6.17
CA THR A 101 6.81 14.32 5.86
C THR A 101 6.67 13.36 4.70
N LEU A 102 7.46 13.51 3.63
CA LEU A 102 7.48 12.57 2.50
C LEU A 102 7.81 11.15 2.97
N ILE A 103 8.84 10.99 3.79
CA ILE A 103 9.23 9.68 4.34
C ILE A 103 8.09 9.07 5.15
N ARG A 104 7.51 9.85 6.08
CA ARG A 104 6.42 9.37 6.94
C ARG A 104 5.19 8.96 6.14
N VAL A 105 4.70 9.85 5.26
CA VAL A 105 3.47 9.62 4.51
C VAL A 105 3.63 8.47 3.52
N SER A 106 4.78 8.36 2.83
CA SER A 106 5.02 7.25 1.89
C SER A 106 5.12 5.90 2.58
N ILE A 107 5.82 5.80 3.72
CA ILE A 107 5.94 4.56 4.49
C ILE A 107 4.58 4.14 5.07
N GLU A 108 3.87 5.05 5.75
CA GLU A 108 2.60 4.70 6.40
C GLU A 108 1.51 4.38 5.36
N SER A 109 1.44 5.14 4.26
CA SER A 109 0.58 4.80 3.12
C SER A 109 0.90 3.42 2.52
N GLY A 110 2.18 3.05 2.44
CA GLY A 110 2.62 1.73 2.01
C GLY A 110 2.14 0.64 2.96
N ARG A 111 2.37 0.84 4.27
CA ARG A 111 2.02 -0.10 5.35
C ARG A 111 0.53 -0.40 5.45
N MET A 112 -0.35 0.55 5.10
CA MET A 112 -1.81 0.33 5.06
C MET A 112 -2.25 -0.88 4.21
N THR A 113 -1.41 -1.37 3.28
CA THR A 113 -1.72 -2.59 2.50
C THR A 113 -0.55 -3.55 2.35
N HIS A 114 0.69 -3.07 2.48
CA HIS A 114 1.92 -3.84 2.31
C HIS A 114 2.82 -3.62 3.53
N HIS A 115 2.42 -4.16 4.69
CA HIS A 115 3.24 -4.08 5.89
C HIS A 115 4.39 -5.09 5.84
N HIS A 116 5.31 -4.85 4.90
CA HIS A 116 6.57 -5.55 4.70
C HIS A 116 7.59 -4.53 4.15
N PRO A 117 8.86 -4.53 4.59
CA PRO A 117 9.86 -3.55 4.16
C PRO A 117 10.02 -3.47 2.65
N THR A 118 10.11 -4.60 1.95
CA THR A 118 10.16 -4.62 0.47
C THR A 118 9.01 -3.85 -0.19
N GLY A 119 7.78 -3.93 0.37
CA GLY A 119 6.62 -3.24 -0.17
C GLY A 119 6.64 -1.74 0.12
N TYR A 120 6.66 -1.34 1.40
CA TYR A 120 6.56 0.08 1.76
C TYR A 120 7.84 0.89 1.48
N LEU A 121 9.02 0.27 1.38
CA LEU A 121 10.22 0.98 0.89
C LEU A 121 10.13 1.24 -0.63
N GLY A 122 9.39 0.43 -1.38
CA GLY A 122 9.03 0.73 -2.76
C GLY A 122 8.15 2.00 -2.87
N ALA A 123 7.22 2.19 -1.93
CA ALA A 123 6.45 3.44 -1.83
C ALA A 123 7.34 4.65 -1.58
N LEU A 124 8.28 4.53 -0.63
CA LEU A 124 9.26 5.58 -0.36
C LEU A 124 10.11 5.90 -1.60
N ALA A 125 10.64 4.88 -2.28
CA ALA A 125 11.47 5.08 -3.46
C ALA A 125 10.73 5.85 -4.56
N VAL A 126 9.49 5.46 -4.87
CA VAL A 126 8.68 6.14 -5.89
C VAL A 126 8.31 7.56 -5.46
N ALA A 127 7.95 7.79 -4.19
CA ALA A 127 7.67 9.13 -3.69
C ALA A 127 8.91 10.03 -3.76
N LEU A 128 10.08 9.52 -3.36
CA LEU A 128 11.34 10.26 -3.41
C LEU A 128 11.72 10.61 -4.85
N PHE A 129 11.62 9.66 -5.79
CA PHE A 129 11.89 9.93 -7.21
C PHE A 129 10.88 10.90 -7.81
N GLY A 130 9.61 10.83 -7.41
CA GLY A 130 8.60 11.82 -7.79
C GLY A 130 8.95 13.24 -7.32
N ALA A 131 9.41 13.38 -6.07
CA ALA A 131 9.86 14.66 -5.53
C ALA A 131 11.12 15.18 -6.24
N LEU A 132 12.07 14.30 -6.57
CA LEU A 132 13.28 14.66 -7.32
C LEU A 132 12.97 15.09 -8.75
N GLY A 133 12.04 14.41 -9.43
CA GLY A 133 11.62 14.75 -10.79
C GLY A 133 10.77 16.03 -10.89
N ALA A 134 10.19 16.49 -9.79
CA ALA A 134 9.43 17.74 -9.71
C ALA A 134 10.30 18.98 -9.39
N ARG A 135 11.59 18.79 -9.15
CA ARG A 135 12.58 19.86 -8.94
C ARG A 135 13.23 20.27 -10.26
#